data_AF-A0A831U5L7-F1
#
_entry.id   AF-A0A831U5L7-F1
#
_cell.length_a   1.000
_cell.length_b   1.000
_cell.length_c   1.000
_cell.angle_alpha   90.00
_cell.angle_beta   90.00
_cell.angle_gamma   90.00
#
_symmetry.space_group_name_H-M   'P 1'
#
loop_
_entity.id
_entity.type
_entity.pdbx_description
1 polymer ?
#
loop_
_entity_poly.entity_id
_entity_poly.type
_entity_poly.pdbx_seq_one_letter_code
_entity_poly.pdbx_strand_id
1 'polypeptide(L)' 'AIGVGAVGGFTMAASFVLWGVTKALLGLRVTAEEEYLGLDQSEMGLEAYPEDAMALSEVREPRTTPGYTVSEGA' A
#
# COMPACT_ATOMS: atom_id res chain seq x y z
N ALA A 1 11.19 -29.90 20.88
CA ALA A 1 10.87 -28.79 21.82
C ALA A 1 12.02 -27.77 21.93
N ILE A 2 13.25 -28.19 22.25
CA ILE A 2 14.39 -27.29 22.51
C ILE A 2 14.69 -26.34 21.33
N GLY A 3 14.72 -26.84 20.08
CA GLY A 3 14.96 -26.00 18.90
C GLY A 3 13.91 -24.93 18.66
N VAL A 4 12.63 -25.25 18.90
CA VAL A 4 11.52 -24.27 18.78
C VAL A 4 11.65 -23.17 19.83
N GLY A 5 12.01 -23.53 21.07
CA GLY A 5 12.26 -22.56 22.13
C GLY A 5 13.47 -21.66 21.84
N ALA A 6 14.56 -22.24 21.33
CA ALA A 6 15.77 -21.50 21.00
C ALA A 6 15.53 -20.48 19.87
N VAL A 7 14.88 -20.91 18.77
CA VAL A 7 14.57 -20.03 17.65
C VAL A 7 13.52 -18.99 18.05
N GLY A 8 12.42 -19.39 18.71
CA GLY A 8 11.39 -18.46 19.15
C GLY A 8 11.93 -17.39 20.11
N GLY A 9 12.71 -17.81 21.10
CA GLY A 9 13.34 -16.90 22.06
C GLY A 9 14.33 -15.93 21.39
N PHE A 10 15.21 -16.44 20.53
CA PHE A 10 16.16 -15.61 19.80
C PHE A 10 15.46 -14.61 18.86
N THR A 11 14.49 -15.07 18.08
CA THR A 11 13.81 -14.21 17.08
C THR A 11 13.02 -13.09 17.76
N MET A 12 12.34 -13.38 18.87
CA MET A 12 11.62 -12.36 19.67
C MET A 12 12.58 -11.35 20.30
N ALA A 13 13.66 -11.83 20.93
CA ALA A 13 14.64 -10.95 21.57
C ALA A 13 15.39 -10.08 20.55
N ALA A 14 15.89 -10.69 19.47
CA ALA A 14 16.61 -9.97 18.42
C ALA A 14 15.71 -8.94 17.73
N SER A 15 14.46 -9.29 17.41
CA SER A 15 13.51 -8.35 16.82
C SER A 15 13.19 -7.21 17.79
N PHE A 16 12.95 -7.51 19.08
CA PHE A 16 12.65 -6.48 20.07
C PHE A 16 13.79 -5.47 20.22
N VAL A 17 15.04 -5.96 20.26
CA VAL A 17 16.23 -5.09 20.31
C VAL A 17 16.36 -4.28 19.03
N LEU A 18 16.29 -4.92 17.87
CA LEU A 18 16.45 -4.26 16.57
C LEU A 18 15.42 -3.14 16.38
N TRP A 19 14.13 -3.46 16.53
CA TRP A 19 13.07 -2.48 16.37
C TRP A 19 13.09 -1.42 17.48
N GLY A 20 13.47 -1.79 18.70
CA GLY A 20 13.61 -0.85 19.82
C GLY A 20 14.69 0.19 19.58
N VAL A 21 15.85 -0.22 19.06
CA VAL A 21 16.95 0.69 18.71
C VAL A 21 16.54 1.59 17.54
N THR A 22 15.96 1.04 16.48
CA THR A 22 15.49 1.84 15.34
C THR A 22 14.46 2.89 15.77
N LYS A 23 13.52 2.50 16.65
CA LYS A 23 12.54 3.43 17.23
C LYS A 23 13.20 4.56 18.00
N ALA A 24 14.25 4.28 18.76
CA ALA A 24 14.94 5.28 19.58
C ALA A 24 15.77 6.26 18.74
N LEU A 25 16.35 5.80 17.62
CA LEU A 25 17.25 6.62 16.80
C LEU A 25 16.53 7.39 15.70
N LEU A 26 15.63 6.74 14.95
CA LEU A 26 15.01 7.30 13.75
C LEU A 26 13.52 7.55 13.92
N GLY A 27 12.87 6.85 14.85
CA GLY A 27 11.41 6.74 14.88
C GLY A 27 10.91 5.69 13.88
N LEU A 28 9.82 5.00 14.22
CA LEU A 28 9.21 3.96 13.38
C LEU A 28 7.84 4.35 12.82
N ARG A 29 7.24 5.43 13.31
CA ARG A 29 5.89 5.85 12.96
C ARG A 29 5.88 7.36 12.75
N VAL A 30 5.11 7.78 11.77
CA VAL A 30 4.91 9.19 11.42
C VAL A 30 4.15 9.92 12.53
N THR A 31 4.10 11.24 12.47
CA THR A 31 3.35 12.04 13.43
C THR A 31 1.84 11.77 13.31
N ALA A 32 1.08 12.07 14.37
CA ALA A 32 -0.37 11.82 14.36
C ALA A 32 -1.12 12.63 13.29
N GLU A 33 -0.58 13.80 12.91
CA GLU A 33 -1.13 14.65 11.85
C GLU A 33 -0.88 14.03 10.47
N GLU A 34 0.34 13.57 10.19
CA GLU A 34 0.69 12.88 8.95
C GLU A 34 -0.07 11.54 8.81
N GLU A 35 -0.27 10.82 9.91
CA GLU A 35 -1.09 9.60 9.92
C GLU A 35 -2.55 9.89 9.56
N TYR A 36 -3.10 11.04 9.98
CA TYR A 36 -4.47 11.44 9.68
C TYR A 36 -4.63 11.91 8.22
N LEU A 37 -3.65 12.66 7.71
CA LEU A 37 -3.67 13.19 6.35
C LEU A 37 -3.37 12.11 5.29
N GLY A 38 -2.59 11.09 5.66
CA GLY A 38 -2.13 10.03 4.78
C GLY A 38 -0.73 10.33 4.22
N LEU A 39 0.11 9.30 4.15
CA LEU A 39 1.53 9.45 3.81
C LEU A 39 1.76 9.98 2.39
N ASP A 40 0.93 9.55 1.45
CA ASP A 40 0.98 10.01 0.06
C ASP A 40 0.71 11.53 -0.03
N GLN A 41 -0.16 12.06 0.82
CA GLN A 41 -0.44 13.49 0.89
C GLN A 41 0.62 14.26 1.69
N SER A 42 1.11 13.71 2.81
CA SER A 42 2.08 14.41 3.67
C SER A 42 3.50 14.46 3.09
N GLU A 43 3.93 13.42 2.37
CA GLU A 43 5.29 13.35 1.80
C GLU A 43 5.34 13.70 0.32
N MET A 44 4.38 13.22 -0.47
CA MET A 44 4.39 13.37 -1.94
C MET A 44 3.46 14.49 -2.43
N GLY A 45 2.56 15.00 -1.58
CA GLY A 45 1.59 16.04 -1.94
C GLY A 45 0.60 15.60 -3.01
N LEU A 46 0.36 14.28 -3.10
CA LEU A 46 -0.50 13.66 -4.10
C LEU A 46 -1.65 12.94 -3.40
N GLU A 47 -2.88 13.23 -3.83
CA GLU A 47 -4.02 12.39 -3.46
C GLU A 47 -3.83 11.01 -4.13
N ALA A 48 -3.78 9.96 -3.31
CA ALA A 48 -3.47 8.59 -3.74
C ALA A 48 -4.37 8.08 -4.87
N TYR A 49 -5.56 8.67 -5.01
CA TYR A 49 -6.48 8.43 -6.11
C TYR A 49 -7.03 9.76 -6.61
N PRO A 50 -6.83 10.11 -7.89
CA PRO A 50 -7.61 11.15 -8.54
C PRO A 50 -9.09 10.79 -8.41
N GLU A 51 -9.94 11.79 -8.17
CA GLU A 51 -11.40 11.69 -8.16
C GLU A 51 -11.96 10.95 -9.39
N ASP A 52 -11.26 11.05 -10.53
CA ASP A 52 -11.59 10.42 -11.79
C ASP A 52 -11.24 8.91 -11.85
N ALA A 53 -10.32 8.42 -11.02
CA ALA A 53 -9.89 7.02 -11.04
C ALA A 53 -10.99 6.06 -10.57
N MET A 54 -11.88 6.51 -9.67
CA MET A 54 -13.07 5.76 -9.28
C MET A 54 -14.12 5.74 -10.41
N ALA A 55 -14.31 6.86 -11.11
CA ALA A 55 -15.25 6.96 -12.24
C ALA A 55 -14.83 6.09 -13.43
N LEU A 56 -13.53 5.89 -13.66
CA LEU A 56 -13.00 5.04 -14.74
C LEU A 56 -13.18 3.53 -14.51
N SER A 57 -13.54 3.09 -13.30
CA SER A 57 -13.92 1.68 -13.05
C SER A 57 -15.39 1.38 -13.39
N GLU A 58 -16.26 2.41 -13.41
CA GLU A 58 -17.64 2.32 -13.87
C GLU A 58 -17.76 2.53 -15.38
N VAL A 59 -16.90 3.36 -15.96
CA VAL A 59 -16.72 3.45 -17.42
C VAL A 59 -15.86 2.28 -17.92
N ARG A 60 -16.42 1.08 -17.80
CA ARG A 60 -16.10 -0.02 -18.72
C ARG A 60 -16.59 0.40 -20.11
N GLU A 61 -15.80 1.23 -20.79
CA GLU A 61 -15.91 1.42 -22.24
C GLU A 61 -16.03 0.03 -22.87
N PRO A 62 -17.11 -0.29 -23.62
CA PRO A 62 -17.06 -1.46 -24.48
C PRO A 62 -15.87 -1.23 -25.40
N ARG A 63 -14.90 -2.15 -25.40
CA ARG A 63 -13.75 -2.12 -26.32
C ARG A 63 -14.27 -1.98 -27.76
N THR A 64 -14.42 -0.75 -28.24
CA THR A 64 -14.46 -0.47 -29.66
C THR A 64 -12.99 -0.48 -30.07
N THR A 65 -12.54 -1.67 -30.41
CA THR A 65 -11.21 -1.86 -30.99
C THR A 65 -11.22 -1.08 -32.31
N PRO A 66 -10.33 -0.11 -32.54
CA PRO A 66 -10.22 0.51 -33.85
C PRO A 66 -9.87 -0.57 -34.87
N GLY A 67 -10.83 -0.99 -35.69
CA GLY A 67 -10.63 -2.01 -36.73
C GLY A 67 -11.59 -3.19 -36.75
N TYR A 68 -12.63 -3.27 -35.90
CA TYR A 68 -13.67 -4.30 -36.02
C TYR A 68 -15.04 -3.65 -36.24
N THR A 69 -15.46 -3.55 -37.51
CA THR A 69 -16.84 -3.22 -37.87
C THR A 69 -17.72 -4.42 -37.52
N VAL A 70 -18.64 -4.27 -36.57
CA VAL A 70 -19.75 -5.22 -36.41
C VAL A 70 -20.62 -5.08 -37.65
N SER A 71 -20.60 -6.10 -38.53
CA SER A 71 -21.49 -6.17 -39.68
C SER A 71 -22.93 -6.33 -39.19
N GLU A 72 -23.70 -5.25 -39.27
CA GLU A 72 -25.15 -5.26 -39.13
C GLU A 72 -25.76 -6.09 -40.26
N GLY A 73 -26.56 -7.10 -39.91
CA GLY A 73 -27.40 -7.84 -40.87
C GLY A 73 -27.60 -9.32 -40.58
N ALA A 74 -28.50 -9.64 -39.65
CA ALA A 74 -29.42 -10.79 -39.71
C ALA A 74 -30.52 -10.62 -38.66
#